data_AF-A0A369QDP8-F1
#
_entry.id   AF-A0A369QDP8-F1
#
_cell.length_a   1.000
_cell.length_b   1.000
_cell.length_c   1.000
_cell.angle_alpha   90.00
_cell.angle_beta   90.00
_cell.angle_gamma   90.00
#
_symmetry.space_group_name_H-M   'P 1'
#
loop_
_entity.id
_entity.type
_entity.pdbx_description
1 polymer ?
#
loop_
_entity_poly.entity_id
_entity_poly.type
_entity_poly.pdbx_seq_one_letter_code
_entity_poly.pdbx_strand_id
1 'polypeptide(L)'
;MKNNKFKFALLPKRSLFVVLAIALLTSSASAQETKKVSKDIPVFTQFTYQGNDQIYKENPLQPDEFYTPILQGCYPDPSITRKGNDYYLVNSSFAMFPGVPLFHSNDLVNWKQIGHVLDRTTQLKVETSGISAGVYAPDIKYNKKDDTFYMITTQFSGGMGNIVVKTKDPAKGWSDPVKLQFSGIDPSLFLRITAKLTWCTTMRPPKVRHNTKGTG
;
A
#
# COMPACT_ATOMS: atom_id res chain seq x y z
N MET A 1 0.62 -34.62 67.77
CA MET A 1 1.03 -36.00 67.42
C MET A 1 -0.19 -36.92 67.48
N LYS A 2 -0.62 -37.46 66.35
CA LYS A 2 -1.31 -38.76 66.21
C LYS A 2 -1.30 -39.11 64.71
N ASN A 3 -0.44 -40.05 64.37
CA ASN A 3 -0.14 -40.53 63.01
C ASN A 3 -1.22 -41.51 62.55
N ASN A 4 -1.95 -41.18 61.49
CA ASN A 4 -2.79 -42.16 60.80
C ASN A 4 -2.00 -42.82 59.67
N LYS A 5 -1.52 -44.03 59.95
CA LYS A 5 -0.95 -44.95 58.96
C LYS A 5 -2.06 -45.48 58.06
N PHE A 6 -2.13 -45.04 56.82
CA PHE A 6 -2.95 -45.69 55.80
C PHE A 6 -2.26 -46.97 55.33
N LYS A 7 -2.94 -48.11 55.50
CA LYS A 7 -2.54 -49.42 54.97
C LYS A 7 -2.84 -49.45 53.47
N PHE A 8 -1.83 -49.65 52.64
CA PHE A 8 -2.01 -49.98 51.23
C PHE A 8 -2.44 -51.44 51.11
N ALA A 9 -3.66 -51.67 50.62
CA ALA A 9 -4.10 -52.98 50.16
C ALA A 9 -3.50 -53.24 48.77
N LEU A 10 -2.74 -54.33 48.63
CA LEU A 10 -2.26 -54.78 47.32
C LEU A 10 -3.44 -55.26 46.47
N LEU A 11 -3.63 -54.64 45.31
CA LEU A 11 -4.52 -55.13 44.26
C LEU A 11 -3.95 -56.42 43.61
N PRO A 12 -4.82 -57.35 43.19
CA PRO A 12 -4.39 -58.62 42.61
C PRO A 12 -3.74 -58.43 41.23
N LYS A 13 -2.63 -59.14 40.98
CA LYS A 13 -1.73 -59.03 39.80
C LYS A 13 -2.37 -59.36 38.43
N ARG A 14 -3.68 -59.58 38.35
CA ARG A 14 -4.39 -59.87 37.08
C ARG A 14 -5.15 -58.69 36.48
N SER A 15 -5.24 -57.56 37.17
CA SER A 15 -5.92 -56.35 36.65
C SER A 15 -4.97 -55.28 36.09
N LEU A 16 -3.66 -55.54 36.05
CA LEU A 16 -2.68 -54.55 35.55
C LEU A 16 -2.54 -54.54 34.01
N PHE A 17 -3.02 -55.58 33.31
CA PHE A 17 -2.92 -55.67 31.85
C PHE A 17 -4.11 -55.08 31.08
N VAL A 18 -5.25 -54.86 31.73
CA VAL A 18 -6.45 -54.34 31.03
C VAL A 18 -6.51 -52.81 31.02
N VAL A 19 -5.93 -52.14 32.02
CA VAL A 19 -5.88 -50.66 32.05
C VAL A 19 -4.83 -50.09 31.09
N LEU A 20 -3.77 -50.86 30.77
CA LEU A 20 -2.76 -50.43 29.80
C LEU A 20 -3.25 -50.51 28.33
N ALA A 21 -4.24 -51.37 28.04
CA ALA A 21 -4.76 -51.56 26.69
C ALA A 21 -5.83 -50.52 26.28
N ILE A 22 -6.50 -49.87 27.25
CA ILE A 22 -7.54 -48.85 26.95
C ILE A 22 -6.95 -47.43 26.83
N ALA A 23 -5.75 -47.19 27.39
CA ALA A 23 -5.04 -45.92 27.22
C ALA A 23 -4.35 -45.75 25.85
N LEU A 24 -4.31 -46.80 25.01
CA LEU A 24 -3.63 -46.80 23.70
C LEU A 24 -4.56 -46.56 22.50
N LEU A 25 -5.86 -46.31 22.71
CA LEU A 25 -6.86 -46.22 21.64
C LEU A 25 -7.51 -44.83 21.43
N THR A 26 -7.00 -43.76 22.05
CA THR A 26 -7.56 -42.39 21.88
C THR A 26 -6.55 -41.31 21.47
N SER A 27 -5.44 -41.68 20.83
CA SER A 27 -4.57 -40.72 20.15
C SER A 27 -4.73 -40.82 18.64
N SER A 28 -5.92 -40.50 18.13
CA SER A 28 -6.05 -40.01 16.75
C SER A 28 -5.59 -38.55 16.73
N ALA A 29 -4.29 -38.35 17.00
CA ALA A 29 -3.63 -37.13 16.59
C ALA A 29 -3.71 -37.15 15.07
N SER A 30 -4.56 -36.29 14.51
CA SER A 30 -4.47 -35.93 13.10
C SER A 30 -3.03 -35.44 12.92
N ALA A 31 -2.19 -36.32 12.37
CA ALA A 31 -0.90 -35.97 11.85
C ALA A 31 -1.20 -35.03 10.69
N GLN A 32 -1.29 -33.75 11.02
CA GLN A 32 -1.25 -32.68 10.06
C GLN A 32 0.09 -32.87 9.37
N GLU A 33 0.06 -33.52 8.19
CA GLU A 33 1.20 -33.55 7.30
C GLU A 33 1.67 -32.11 7.18
N THR A 34 2.75 -31.80 7.88
CA THR A 34 3.54 -30.63 7.56
C THR A 34 4.01 -30.91 6.15
N LYS A 35 3.26 -30.42 5.16
CA LYS A 35 3.72 -30.33 3.78
C LYS A 35 5.11 -29.72 3.87
N LYS A 36 6.11 -30.57 3.70
CA LYS A 36 7.51 -30.19 3.65
C LYS A 36 7.57 -29.22 2.49
N VAL A 37 7.61 -27.93 2.81
CA VAL A 37 7.68 -26.87 1.81
C VAL A 37 8.86 -27.25 0.93
N SER A 38 8.57 -27.51 -0.35
CA SER A 38 9.56 -27.93 -1.33
C SER A 38 10.76 -27.00 -1.21
N LYS A 39 11.96 -27.58 -1.09
CA LYS A 39 13.22 -26.84 -0.95
C LYS A 39 13.56 -26.01 -2.20
N ASP A 40 12.76 -26.18 -3.25
CA ASP A 40 12.92 -25.57 -4.57
C ASP A 40 11.84 -24.50 -4.83
N ILE A 41 11.53 -23.66 -3.83
CA ILE A 41 10.82 -22.41 -4.12
C ILE A 41 11.80 -21.49 -4.83
N PRO A 42 11.54 -21.07 -6.08
CA PRO A 42 12.39 -20.10 -6.74
C PRO A 42 12.33 -18.79 -5.95
N VAL A 43 13.47 -18.40 -5.38
CA VAL A 43 13.66 -17.10 -4.73
C VAL A 43 14.37 -16.20 -5.72
N PHE A 44 13.66 -15.19 -6.21
CA PHE A 44 14.27 -14.13 -7.00
C PHE A 44 14.78 -13.05 -6.05
N THR A 45 16.08 -12.85 -6.01
CA THR A 45 16.72 -11.81 -5.18
C THR A 45 16.81 -10.47 -5.91
N GLN A 46 16.92 -10.51 -7.23
CA GLN A 46 17.03 -9.34 -8.07
C GLN A 46 16.42 -9.62 -9.45
N PHE A 47 15.72 -8.62 -9.97
CA PHE A 47 15.27 -8.58 -11.35
C PHE A 47 15.75 -7.25 -11.95
N THR A 48 16.20 -7.27 -13.20
CA THR A 48 16.61 -6.06 -13.91
C THR A 48 16.04 -6.10 -15.30
N TYR A 49 15.21 -5.11 -15.62
CA TYR A 49 14.67 -4.90 -16.96
C TYR A 49 15.33 -3.66 -17.56
N GLN A 50 15.88 -3.80 -18.77
CA GLN A 50 16.67 -2.75 -19.43
C GLN A 50 15.92 -2.08 -20.60
N GLY A 51 14.68 -2.47 -20.90
CA GLY A 51 13.87 -1.83 -21.95
C GLY A 51 14.36 -2.06 -23.39
N ASN A 52 15.35 -2.93 -23.63
CA ASN A 52 15.88 -3.21 -24.97
C ASN A 52 15.03 -4.25 -25.73
N ASP A 53 13.72 -4.12 -25.67
CA ASP A 53 12.79 -5.05 -26.28
C ASP A 53 12.84 -4.97 -27.81
N GLN A 54 12.55 -6.09 -28.47
CA GLN A 54 12.62 -6.22 -29.92
C GLN A 54 11.71 -5.23 -30.66
N ILE A 55 10.59 -4.83 -30.05
CA ILE A 55 9.64 -3.86 -30.61
C ILE A 55 10.30 -2.51 -30.95
N TYR A 56 11.27 -2.04 -30.15
CA TYR A 56 11.97 -0.77 -30.40
C TYR A 56 13.01 -0.86 -31.50
N LYS A 57 13.51 -2.07 -31.79
CA LYS A 57 14.40 -2.32 -32.93
C LYS A 57 13.62 -2.36 -34.24
N GLU A 58 12.41 -2.91 -34.20
CA GLU A 58 11.54 -3.04 -35.36
C GLU A 58 10.79 -1.74 -35.71
N ASN A 59 10.65 -0.81 -34.76
CA ASN A 59 9.89 0.43 -34.93
C ASN A 59 10.70 1.68 -34.52
N PRO A 60 11.83 1.99 -35.17
CA PRO A 60 12.67 3.13 -34.78
C PRO A 60 11.94 4.47 -34.95
N LEU A 61 12.09 5.36 -33.97
CA LEU A 61 11.53 6.72 -34.00
C LEU A 61 12.13 7.54 -35.13
N GLN A 62 11.29 8.27 -35.84
CA GLN A 62 11.69 9.39 -36.70
C GLN A 62 11.95 10.65 -35.87
N PRO A 63 12.55 11.70 -36.45
CA PRO A 63 12.62 13.00 -35.79
C PRO A 63 11.24 13.47 -35.32
N ASP A 64 11.19 14.03 -34.11
CA ASP A 64 9.98 14.53 -33.45
C ASP A 64 8.93 13.47 -33.06
N GLU A 65 9.29 12.18 -33.10
CA GLU A 65 8.45 11.10 -32.58
C GLU A 65 8.85 10.67 -31.17
N PHE A 66 7.91 10.07 -30.45
CA PHE A 66 8.14 9.43 -29.16
C PHE A 66 7.26 8.19 -29.01
N TYR A 67 7.68 7.24 -28.17
CA TYR A 67 6.88 6.05 -27.88
C TYR A 67 5.80 6.32 -26.84
N THR A 68 4.66 5.67 -27.02
CA THR A 68 3.59 5.59 -26.03
C THR A 68 3.47 4.16 -25.50
N PRO A 69 3.21 3.95 -24.20
CA PRO A 69 3.05 4.97 -23.16
C PRO A 69 4.38 5.61 -22.72
N ILE A 70 4.33 6.89 -22.32
CA ILE A 70 5.49 7.65 -21.83
C ILE A 70 6.11 7.08 -20.54
N LEU A 71 5.32 6.32 -19.77
CA LEU A 71 5.77 5.52 -18.63
C LEU A 71 5.27 4.09 -18.83
N GLN A 72 6.19 3.15 -18.99
CA GLN A 72 5.88 1.75 -19.27
C GLN A 72 5.88 0.91 -17.99
N GLY A 73 4.95 -0.03 -17.89
CA GLY A 73 4.77 -0.87 -16.71
C GLY A 73 3.56 -0.42 -15.89
N CYS A 74 3.58 -0.67 -14.58
CA CYS A 74 2.46 -0.39 -13.68
C CYS A 74 2.58 1.02 -13.09
N TYR A 75 2.17 2.03 -13.87
CA TYR A 75 2.13 3.44 -13.46
C TYR A 75 0.72 4.05 -13.66
N PRO A 76 -0.27 3.65 -12.84
CA PRO A 76 -1.63 4.17 -12.93
C PRO A 76 -1.78 5.56 -12.31
N ASP A 77 -2.90 6.21 -12.60
CA ASP A 77 -3.32 7.49 -12.01
C ASP A 77 -2.24 8.59 -12.02
N PRO A 78 -1.70 8.97 -13.21
CA PRO A 78 -0.67 9.99 -13.29
C PRO A 78 -1.22 11.36 -12.87
N SER A 79 -0.58 11.98 -11.87
CA SER A 79 -0.76 13.40 -11.55
C SER A 79 0.53 14.16 -11.77
N ILE A 80 0.42 15.31 -12.46
CA ILE A 80 1.56 16.12 -12.90
C ILE A 80 1.48 17.54 -12.32
N THR A 81 2.65 18.10 -12.00
CA THR A 81 2.81 19.53 -11.66
C THR A 81 4.08 20.09 -12.29
N ARG A 82 4.17 21.42 -12.39
CA ARG A 82 5.33 22.13 -12.96
C ARG A 82 5.90 23.14 -11.95
N LYS A 83 7.23 23.19 -11.83
CA LYS A 83 7.99 24.24 -11.13
C LYS A 83 9.06 24.78 -12.09
N GLY A 84 8.93 26.03 -12.52
CA GLY A 84 9.87 26.60 -13.49
C GLY A 84 9.80 25.88 -14.83
N ASN A 85 10.90 25.26 -15.27
CA ASN A 85 10.97 24.43 -16.49
C ASN A 85 10.89 22.93 -16.21
N ASP A 86 10.75 22.55 -14.95
CA ASP A 86 10.73 21.17 -14.50
C ASP A 86 9.29 20.68 -14.30
N TYR A 87 9.04 19.47 -14.77
CA TYR A 87 7.80 18.74 -14.59
C TYR A 87 8.02 17.56 -13.64
N TYR A 88 7.04 17.34 -12.77
CA TYR A 88 7.05 16.27 -11.80
C TYR A 88 5.76 15.47 -11.93
N LEU A 89 5.88 14.15 -11.97
CA LEU A 89 4.76 13.24 -12.14
C LEU A 89 4.80 12.18 -11.04
N VAL A 90 3.64 11.91 -10.45
CA VAL A 90 3.45 10.86 -9.45
C VAL A 90 2.34 9.90 -9.88
N ASN A 91 2.43 8.65 -9.44
CA ASN A 91 1.46 7.59 -9.72
C ASN A 91 0.99 6.90 -8.44
N SER A 92 -0.15 6.21 -8.52
CA SER A 92 -0.55 5.29 -7.46
C SER A 92 0.39 4.08 -7.40
N SER A 93 0.50 3.47 -6.22
CA SER A 93 1.42 2.34 -5.99
C SER A 93 0.75 1.13 -5.32
N PHE A 94 -0.51 1.26 -4.92
CA PHE A 94 -1.25 0.22 -4.22
C PHE A 94 -0.44 -0.36 -3.04
N ALA A 95 -0.25 -1.67 -2.98
CA ALA A 95 0.42 -2.36 -1.89
C ALA A 95 1.95 -2.32 -2.00
N MET A 96 2.51 -1.63 -3.00
CA MET A 96 3.96 -1.56 -3.20
C MET A 96 4.60 -0.54 -2.27
N PHE A 97 5.72 -0.94 -1.68
CA PHE A 97 6.59 -0.09 -0.87
C PHE A 97 7.99 -0.07 -1.51
N PRO A 98 8.67 1.09 -1.64
CA PRO A 98 8.21 2.45 -1.34
C PRO A 98 7.00 2.90 -2.18
N GLY A 99 6.16 3.76 -1.63
CA GLY A 99 4.90 4.17 -2.24
C GLY A 99 4.97 5.48 -3.02
N VAL A 100 4.07 5.63 -3.98
CA VAL A 100 3.93 6.81 -4.86
C VAL A 100 5.25 7.15 -5.57
N PRO A 101 5.60 6.42 -6.65
CA PRO A 101 6.81 6.71 -7.42
C PRO A 101 6.76 8.14 -7.97
N LEU A 102 7.92 8.80 -8.00
CA LEU A 102 8.10 10.19 -8.39
C LEU A 102 9.05 10.28 -9.58
N PHE A 103 8.57 10.91 -10.64
CA PHE A 103 9.29 11.13 -11.89
C PHE A 103 9.56 12.62 -12.12
N HIS A 104 10.65 12.91 -12.82
CA HIS A 104 11.02 14.24 -13.28
C HIS A 104 11.28 14.24 -14.79
N SER A 105 10.91 15.33 -15.45
CA SER A 105 11.16 15.60 -16.86
C SER A 105 11.30 17.11 -17.10
N ASN A 106 11.97 17.49 -18.17
CA ASN A 106 12.04 18.87 -18.67
C ASN A 106 11.37 19.05 -20.04
N ASP A 107 10.98 17.95 -20.70
CA ASP A 107 10.48 17.92 -22.08
C ASP A 107 9.12 17.19 -22.23
N LEU A 108 8.57 16.66 -21.12
CA LEU A 108 7.34 15.86 -21.05
C LEU A 108 7.39 14.49 -21.74
N VAL A 109 8.52 14.14 -22.36
CA VAL A 109 8.71 12.91 -23.12
C VAL A 109 9.63 11.96 -22.36
N ASN A 110 10.78 12.45 -21.92
CA ASN A 110 11.79 11.69 -21.21
C ASN A 110 11.61 11.87 -19.71
N TRP A 111 11.22 10.80 -19.04
CA TRP A 111 10.95 10.79 -17.61
C TRP A 111 11.96 9.94 -16.87
N LYS A 112 12.58 10.51 -15.83
CA LYS A 112 13.47 9.80 -14.91
C LYS A 112 12.79 9.64 -13.56
N GLN A 113 12.74 8.41 -13.04
CA GLN A 113 12.34 8.21 -11.65
C GLN A 113 13.42 8.77 -10.73
N ILE A 114 13.03 9.71 -9.87
CA ILE A 114 13.93 10.40 -8.93
C ILE A 114 13.72 9.98 -7.47
N GLY A 115 12.72 9.13 -7.21
CA GLY A 115 12.46 8.57 -5.89
C GLY A 115 11.01 8.15 -5.70
N HIS A 116 10.57 8.21 -4.45
CA HIS A 116 9.22 7.90 -4.00
C HIS A 116 8.77 8.96 -2.98
N VAL A 117 7.48 9.27 -2.94
CA VAL A 117 6.94 10.25 -1.99
C VAL A 117 6.82 9.64 -0.58
N LEU A 118 6.45 8.36 -0.49
CA LEU A 118 6.25 7.64 0.77
C LEU A 118 7.30 6.53 0.90
N ASP A 119 8.47 6.86 1.41
CA ASP A 119 9.63 5.97 1.48
C ASP A 119 9.99 5.50 2.90
N ARG A 120 9.24 5.96 3.91
CA ARG A 120 9.41 5.53 5.31
C ARG A 120 8.25 4.67 5.78
N THR A 121 8.56 3.65 6.59
CA THR A 121 7.55 2.79 7.24
C THR A 121 6.65 3.55 8.21
N THR A 122 7.08 4.71 8.71
CA THR A 122 6.24 5.62 9.50
C THR A 122 5.19 6.35 8.65
N GLN A 123 5.45 6.52 7.35
CA GLN A 123 4.54 7.19 6.43
C GLN A 123 3.56 6.24 5.74
N LEU A 124 3.96 5.00 5.47
CA LEU A 124 3.18 4.05 4.68
C LEU A 124 3.11 2.68 5.36
N LYS A 125 1.89 2.20 5.56
CA LYS A 125 1.59 0.90 6.16
C LYS A 125 0.79 0.05 5.19
N VAL A 126 1.48 -0.86 4.49
CA VAL A 126 0.90 -1.71 3.44
C VAL A 126 1.18 -3.20 3.63
N GLU A 127 1.93 -3.58 4.66
CA GLU A 127 2.40 -4.94 4.94
C GLU A 127 1.32 -6.03 4.95
N THR A 128 0.09 -5.69 5.34
CA THR A 128 -1.05 -6.62 5.41
C THR A 128 -2.13 -6.33 4.36
N SER A 129 -1.82 -5.48 3.37
CA SER A 129 -2.78 -5.07 2.35
C SER A 129 -3.01 -6.17 1.32
N GLY A 130 -4.24 -6.24 0.80
CA GLY A 130 -4.47 -6.91 -0.48
C GLY A 130 -3.65 -6.23 -1.60
N ILE A 131 -3.31 -6.98 -2.65
CA ILE A 131 -2.39 -6.51 -3.71
C ILE A 131 -2.85 -5.22 -4.41
N SER A 132 -4.16 -5.02 -4.52
CA SER A 132 -4.79 -3.83 -5.11
C SER A 132 -5.29 -2.82 -4.07
N ALA A 133 -5.01 -3.04 -2.77
CA ALA A 133 -5.23 -2.07 -1.71
C ALA A 133 -3.96 -1.22 -1.51
N GLY A 134 -3.88 -0.38 -0.48
CA GLY A 134 -2.71 0.43 -0.19
C GLY A 134 -2.90 1.89 -0.59
N VAL A 135 -2.09 2.40 -1.52
CA VAL A 135 -2.12 3.80 -1.96
C VAL A 135 -2.83 3.95 -3.31
N TYR A 136 -3.93 4.70 -3.32
CA TYR A 136 -4.73 4.99 -4.52
C TYR A 136 -4.28 6.30 -5.20
N ALA A 137 -5.08 6.80 -6.14
CA ALA A 137 -4.76 7.95 -6.99
C ALA A 137 -4.21 9.13 -6.16
N PRO A 138 -2.95 9.54 -6.40
CA PRO A 138 -2.39 10.74 -5.81
C PRO A 138 -2.74 11.98 -6.64
N ASP A 139 -2.66 13.14 -6.00
CA ASP A 139 -2.59 14.42 -6.69
C ASP A 139 -1.43 15.27 -6.16
N ILE A 140 -0.56 15.73 -7.06
CA ILE A 140 0.56 16.61 -6.73
C ILE A 140 0.31 18.03 -7.24
N LYS A 141 0.63 19.01 -6.39
CA LYS A 141 0.54 20.44 -6.73
C LYS A 141 1.72 21.21 -6.16
N TYR A 142 2.28 22.09 -6.98
CA TYR A 142 3.30 23.05 -6.56
C TYR A 142 2.67 24.42 -6.28
N ASN A 143 2.87 24.92 -5.05
CA ASN A 143 2.47 26.25 -4.66
C ASN A 143 3.63 27.24 -4.79
N LYS A 144 3.54 28.14 -5.76
CA LYS A 144 4.55 29.18 -6.01
C LYS A 144 4.71 30.17 -4.86
N LYS A 145 3.67 30.39 -4.04
CA LYS A 145 3.68 31.42 -3.00
C LYS A 145 4.58 31.09 -1.82
N ASP A 146 4.59 29.82 -1.43
CA ASP A 146 5.45 29.34 -0.35
C ASP A 146 6.60 28.47 -0.88
N ASP A 147 6.72 28.24 -2.18
CA ASP A 147 7.71 27.34 -2.79
C ASP A 147 7.61 25.90 -2.25
N THR A 148 6.41 25.35 -2.20
CA THR A 148 6.16 24.01 -1.61
C THR A 148 5.36 23.11 -2.54
N PHE A 149 5.77 21.85 -2.63
CA PHE A 149 5.00 20.78 -3.22
C PHE A 149 4.11 20.15 -2.17
N TYR A 150 2.87 19.90 -2.55
CA TYR A 150 1.88 19.16 -1.77
C TYR A 150 1.46 17.95 -2.57
N MET A 151 1.41 16.80 -1.91
CA MET A 151 0.84 15.58 -2.48
C MET A 151 -0.28 15.11 -1.55
N ILE A 152 -1.45 14.84 -2.13
CA ILE A 152 -2.60 14.24 -1.45
C ILE A 152 -2.86 12.86 -2.05
N THR A 153 -3.26 11.89 -1.24
CA THR A 153 -3.68 10.56 -1.72
C THR A 153 -4.60 9.90 -0.71
N THR A 154 -5.24 8.79 -1.11
CA THR A 154 -5.91 7.87 -0.19
C THR A 154 -4.99 6.69 0.12
N GLN A 155 -4.55 6.58 1.37
CA GLN A 155 -3.98 5.35 1.89
C GLN A 155 -5.10 4.50 2.50
N PHE A 156 -5.69 3.65 1.66
CA PHE A 156 -6.79 2.77 2.00
C PHE A 156 -6.38 1.74 3.07
N SER A 157 -5.12 1.28 3.01
CA SER A 157 -4.57 0.36 4.00
C SER A 157 -4.04 1.05 5.25
N GLY A 158 -4.00 0.31 6.37
CA GLY A 158 -3.45 0.81 7.63
C GLY A 158 -4.30 1.88 8.34
N GLY A 159 -5.54 2.11 7.90
CA GLY A 159 -6.51 2.99 8.59
C GLY A 159 -6.21 4.49 8.50
N MET A 160 -5.30 4.90 7.61
CA MET A 160 -4.91 6.30 7.46
C MET A 160 -5.93 7.12 6.66
N GLY A 161 -6.53 6.56 5.61
CA GLY A 161 -7.50 7.27 4.77
C GLY A 161 -6.83 8.35 3.93
N ASN A 162 -7.48 9.51 3.79
CA ASN A 162 -6.95 10.63 3.02
C ASN A 162 -5.80 11.32 3.77
N ILE A 163 -4.65 11.47 3.12
CA ILE A 163 -3.44 12.06 3.71
C ILE A 163 -2.83 13.13 2.81
N VAL A 164 -2.17 14.11 3.43
CA VAL A 164 -1.32 15.10 2.74
C VAL A 164 0.10 15.05 3.27
N VAL A 165 1.07 15.11 2.36
CA VAL A 165 2.48 15.34 2.65
C VAL A 165 2.99 16.55 1.87
N LYS A 166 4.11 17.12 2.30
CA LYS A 166 4.71 18.28 1.66
C LYS A 166 6.23 18.22 1.61
N THR A 167 6.81 18.94 0.66
CA THR A 167 8.26 19.15 0.57
C THR A 167 8.61 20.44 -0.18
N LYS A 168 9.82 20.96 0.03
CA LYS A 168 10.41 22.05 -0.79
C LYS A 168 11.11 21.51 -2.03
N ASP A 169 11.59 20.27 -1.95
CA ASP A 169 12.41 19.62 -2.96
C ASP A 169 11.96 18.15 -3.07
N PRO A 170 11.24 17.79 -4.16
CA PRO A 170 10.72 16.43 -4.35
C PRO A 170 11.78 15.32 -4.26
N ALA A 171 13.06 15.63 -4.52
CA ALA A 171 14.15 14.67 -4.46
C ALA A 171 14.77 14.50 -3.05
N LYS A 172 14.48 15.40 -2.10
CA LYS A 172 15.06 15.39 -0.74
C LYS A 172 14.12 14.83 0.33
N GLY A 173 13.10 14.09 -0.10
CA GLY A 173 12.12 13.46 0.78
C GLY A 173 10.97 14.38 1.17
N TRP A 174 10.02 13.78 1.89
CA TRP A 174 8.72 14.38 2.19
C TRP A 174 8.41 14.37 3.68
N SER A 175 7.57 15.30 4.13
CA SER A 175 7.11 15.39 5.52
C SER A 175 6.37 14.13 5.97
N ASP A 176 6.11 14.03 7.27
CA ASP A 176 5.17 13.04 7.79
C ASP A 176 3.74 13.34 7.30
N PRO A 177 2.89 12.30 7.16
CA PRO A 177 1.54 12.44 6.64
C PRO A 177 0.63 13.14 7.64
N VAL A 178 -0.13 14.11 7.14
CA VAL A 178 -1.24 14.73 7.87
C VAL A 178 -2.53 14.06 7.43
N LYS A 179 -3.19 13.35 8.34
CA LYS A 179 -4.49 12.72 8.10
C LYS A 179 -5.60 13.76 7.99
N LEU A 180 -6.43 13.63 6.96
CA LEU A 180 -7.55 14.49 6.67
C LEU A 180 -8.85 13.85 7.15
N GLN A 181 -9.76 14.68 7.67
CA GLN A 181 -11.01 14.23 8.27
C GLN A 181 -12.14 14.17 7.24
N PHE A 182 -11.95 13.42 6.16
CA PHE A 182 -13.00 13.14 5.20
C PHE A 182 -12.87 11.74 4.59
N SER A 183 -14.00 11.24 4.10
CA SER A 183 -14.14 9.94 3.44
C SER A 183 -14.20 10.11 1.92
N GLY A 184 -14.04 9.00 1.20
CA GLY A 184 -13.92 8.98 -0.26
C GLY A 184 -12.51 8.64 -0.70
N ILE A 185 -12.38 8.37 -1.99
CA ILE A 185 -11.10 8.10 -2.67
C ILE A 185 -10.78 9.25 -3.63
N ASP A 186 -9.63 9.16 -4.29
CA ASP A 186 -9.13 10.09 -5.31
C ASP A 186 -9.26 11.58 -4.91
N PRO A 187 -8.68 11.97 -3.77
CA PRO A 187 -8.64 13.36 -3.38
C PRO A 187 -7.75 14.16 -4.33
N SER A 188 -8.13 15.40 -4.61
CA SER A 188 -7.34 16.35 -5.41
C SER A 188 -7.21 17.68 -4.70
N LEU A 189 -6.08 18.36 -4.91
CA LEU A 189 -5.79 19.68 -4.36
C LEU A 189 -6.08 20.77 -5.40
N PHE A 190 -6.79 21.79 -4.96
CA PHE A 190 -7.04 23.01 -5.71
C PHE A 190 -6.46 24.22 -4.97
N LEU A 191 -5.40 24.79 -5.54
CA LEU A 191 -4.76 26.01 -5.05
C LEU A 191 -5.52 27.23 -5.59
N ARG A 192 -6.12 28.02 -4.69
CA ARG A 192 -6.75 29.29 -5.08
C ARG A 192 -5.69 30.36 -5.31
N ILE A 193 -5.96 31.23 -6.30
CA ILE A 193 -5.20 32.47 -6.57
C ILE A 193 -5.04 33.37 -5.33
N THR A 194 -5.92 33.26 -4.33
CA THR A 194 -5.87 34.00 -3.06
C THR A 194 -5.03 33.33 -1.96
N ALA A 195 -4.25 32.27 -2.26
CA ALA A 195 -3.44 31.48 -1.31
C ALA A 195 -4.21 30.51 -0.39
N LYS A 196 -5.51 30.29 -0.63
CA LYS A 196 -6.29 29.29 0.12
C LYS A 196 -6.21 27.92 -0.57
N LEU A 197 -5.78 26.90 0.17
CA LEU A 197 -5.82 25.51 -0.28
C LEU A 197 -7.22 24.94 -0.07
N THR A 198 -7.76 24.32 -1.11
CA THR A 198 -9.05 23.61 -1.09
C THR A 198 -8.84 22.22 -1.70
N TRP A 199 -9.69 21.25 -1.38
CA TRP A 199 -9.63 19.91 -1.96
C TRP A 199 -10.99 19.45 -2.48
N CYS A 200 -10.98 18.53 -3.43
CA CYS A 200 -12.16 17.89 -4.01
C CYS A 200 -11.97 16.36 -3.99
N THR A 201 -13.05 15.60 -3.84
CA THR A 201 -13.03 14.11 -3.88
C THR A 201 -14.18 13.62 -4.74
N THR A 202 -14.01 12.48 -5.38
CA THR A 202 -15.08 11.76 -6.06
C THR A 202 -16.02 11.10 -5.04
N MET A 203 -17.04 11.85 -4.61
CA MET A 203 -18.22 11.26 -3.95
C MET A 203 -19.51 11.68 -4.63
N ARG A 204 -20.43 10.72 -4.77
CA ARG A 204 -21.86 10.99 -4.98
C ARG A 204 -22.38 11.70 -3.71
N PRO A 205 -23.11 12.82 -3.81
CA PRO A 205 -23.62 13.50 -2.62
C PRO A 205 -24.47 12.53 -1.79
N PRO A 206 -24.45 12.63 -0.45
CA PRO A 206 -25.32 11.81 0.39
C PRO A 206 -26.78 12.04 -0.04
N LYS A 207 -27.55 10.96 -0.20
CA LYS A 207 -29.00 11.05 -0.40
C LYS A 207 -29.61 11.74 0.82
N VAL A 208 -29.91 13.03 0.70
CA VAL A 208 -30.73 13.73 1.69
C VAL A 208 -32.16 13.22 1.51
N ARG A 209 -32.60 12.31 2.37
CA ARG A 209 -34.03 12.05 2.54
C ARG A 209 -34.61 13.26 3.27
N HIS A 210 -35.34 14.12 2.55
CA HIS A 210 -36.18 15.12 3.20
C HIS A 210 -37.26 14.38 4.00
N ASN A 211 -37.14 14.41 5.32
CA ASN A 211 -38.19 13.96 6.22
C ASN A 211 -39.15 15.15 6.41
N THR A 212 -40.14 15.29 5.52
CA THR A 212 -41.23 16.24 5.72
C THR A 212 -42.15 15.70 6.81
N LYS A 213 -41.81 15.95 8.07
CA LYS A 213 -42.84 16.00 9.11
C LYS A 213 -43.50 17.37 9.02
N GLY A 214 -44.65 17.40 8.34
CA GLY A 214 -45.56 18.54 8.40
C GLY A 214 -46.11 18.69 9.81
N THR A 215 -45.99 19.88 10.36
CA THR A 215 -46.82 20.34 11.48
C THR A 215 -47.88 21.25 10.87
N GLY A 216 -49.13 20.88 11.06
CA GLY A 216 -50.33 21.54 10.58
C GLY A 216 -51.53 20.80 11.14
#